data_AF-A0A5C7H740-F1
#
_entry.id   AF-A0A5C7H740-F1
#
_cell.length_a   1.000
_cell.length_b   1.000
_cell.length_c   1.000
_cell.angle_alpha   90.00
_cell.angle_beta   90.00
_cell.angle_gamma   90.00
#
_symmetry.space_group_name_H-M   'P 1'
#
loop_
_entity.id
_entity.type
_entity.pdbx_description
1 polymer ?
#
loop_
_entity_poly.entity_id
_entity_poly.type
_entity_poly.pdbx_seq_one_letter_code
_entity_poly.pdbx_strand_id
1 'polypeptide(L)'
;MASDEEHLCQKYLFLKPKEATLFDLIRLLYSSNLEETRFVEFSDQADRHINNFRRRWLIFISVVAQKVLLFMRIPLAIVGYVLELCLNLLSSNGGFLGLLFNLFTDRLSEKFMSVVGFADKRVELDRKIQPNNRKYYSSLSLMAAKLSYENQAFIKSIVKDHWQMELLGSYDFWNDYQKRFSTQALLLQDTRANPNVIVVAFRGTSPFDAIDWCTDIEISWYELQNVGKIHGDFIKALGLQPNQSWPKEINDQGSPPFAYYTIRKILREMLQKNKDAKFIVTGHSLGGALAILFVFVLVLHEEASLLERLDGVYTFGQPRVGDCIFGEFMNKNLKKYEVNYWRFVYSNDIVPRLPYDDKTQMFKHFGHCLYFNSCYKGKVLLEEPNKNYFNLLWVVPKYINAVWELIRSFIIPYTEGPDYRESLFMRLVRVIGLVIPGLPAHGPQDYDNVTRLGSITLPLQLQDSAQLNHD
;
A
#
# COMPACT_ATOMS: atom_id res chain seq x y z
N MET A 1 -20.78 23.24 -28.17
CA MET A 1 -20.42 22.27 -29.23
C MET A 1 -19.81 21.09 -28.52
N ALA A 2 -20.45 19.93 -28.63
CA ALA A 2 -20.00 18.67 -28.04
C ALA A 2 -18.86 18.09 -28.88
N SER A 3 -17.74 17.79 -28.25
CA SER A 3 -16.74 16.75 -28.55
C SER A 3 -15.46 17.16 -27.81
N ASP A 4 -15.07 16.32 -26.85
CA ASP A 4 -13.70 16.07 -26.36
C ASP A 4 -13.75 15.41 -24.96
N GLU A 5 -14.77 14.59 -24.67
CA GLU A 5 -14.59 13.45 -23.77
C GLU A 5 -13.87 12.35 -24.57
N GLU A 6 -12.62 12.63 -24.96
CA GLU A 6 -11.77 11.66 -25.63
C GLU A 6 -11.57 10.46 -24.69
N HIS A 7 -11.84 9.25 -25.21
CA HIS A 7 -11.62 8.01 -24.49
C HIS A 7 -10.19 7.96 -23.95
N LEU A 8 -10.04 8.21 -22.64
CA LEU A 8 -8.75 8.30 -21.95
C LEU A 8 -7.91 7.02 -22.13
N CYS A 9 -8.58 5.87 -22.30
CA CYS A 9 -7.99 4.55 -22.41
C CYS A 9 -7.89 4.10 -23.88
N GLN A 10 -6.65 3.96 -24.37
CA GLN A 10 -6.40 3.39 -25.70
C GLN A 10 -6.34 1.86 -25.67
N LYS A 11 -5.70 1.30 -24.64
CA LYS A 11 -5.53 -0.14 -24.51
C LYS A 11 -5.71 -0.66 -23.10
N TYR A 12 -6.18 -1.88 -22.96
CA TYR A 12 -6.25 -2.55 -21.65
C TYR A 12 -6.12 -4.07 -21.76
N LEU A 13 -5.75 -4.67 -20.63
CA LEU A 13 -5.79 -6.11 -20.39
C LEU A 13 -6.45 -6.36 -19.04
N PHE A 14 -7.58 -7.07 -19.03
CA PHE A 14 -8.24 -7.48 -17.78
C PHE A 14 -8.30 -8.99 -17.65
N LEU A 15 -8.05 -9.47 -16.44
CA LEU A 15 -8.22 -10.86 -16.07
C LEU A 15 -9.51 -11.03 -15.27
N LYS A 16 -10.35 -11.99 -15.68
CA LYS A 16 -11.60 -12.36 -15.01
C LYS A 16 -11.45 -13.76 -14.43
N PRO A 17 -10.73 -13.94 -13.30
CA PRO A 17 -10.38 -15.26 -12.77
C PRO A 17 -11.59 -16.16 -12.48
N LYS A 18 -12.76 -15.56 -12.19
CA LYS A 18 -14.02 -16.30 -11.97
C LYS A 18 -14.52 -17.02 -13.23
N GLU A 19 -14.22 -16.48 -14.41
CA GLU A 19 -14.65 -17.02 -15.70
C GLU A 19 -13.67 -18.06 -16.27
N ALA A 20 -12.47 -18.17 -15.70
CA ALA A 20 -11.44 -19.11 -16.16
C ALA A 20 -11.82 -20.56 -15.83
N THR A 21 -11.92 -21.44 -16.82
CA THR A 21 -12.08 -22.89 -16.57
C THR A 21 -10.72 -23.57 -16.35
N LEU A 22 -10.71 -24.81 -15.85
CA LEU A 22 -9.47 -25.59 -15.77
C LEU A 22 -8.85 -25.81 -17.16
N PHE A 23 -9.68 -26.03 -18.18
CA PHE A 23 -9.23 -26.19 -19.56
C PHE A 23 -8.55 -24.92 -20.08
N ASP A 24 -9.12 -23.76 -19.80
CA ASP A 24 -8.53 -22.46 -20.15
C ASP A 24 -7.15 -22.26 -19.53
N LEU A 25 -6.97 -22.69 -18.28
CA LEU A 25 -5.68 -22.61 -17.57
C LEU A 25 -4.63 -23.55 -18.18
N ILE A 26 -4.99 -24.79 -18.52
CA ILE A 26 -4.07 -25.71 -19.19
C ILE A 26 -3.72 -25.16 -20.59
N ARG A 27 -4.70 -24.58 -21.30
CA ARG A 27 -4.51 -23.97 -22.62
C ARG A 27 -3.47 -22.84 -22.61
N LEU A 28 -3.43 -22.02 -21.56
CA LEU A 28 -2.38 -20.99 -21.41
C LEU A 28 -0.97 -21.56 -21.50
N LEU A 29 -0.74 -22.80 -21.08
CA LEU A 29 0.59 -23.41 -21.05
C LEU A 29 1.09 -23.79 -22.46
N TYR A 30 0.20 -24.16 -23.38
CA TYR A 30 0.60 -24.66 -24.72
C TYR A 30 0.14 -23.80 -25.91
N SER A 31 -0.92 -22.99 -25.78
CA SER A 31 -1.44 -22.12 -26.87
C SER A 31 -1.02 -20.67 -26.69
N SER A 32 -0.56 -20.02 -27.77
CA SER A 32 -0.33 -18.57 -27.81
C SER A 32 -1.57 -17.75 -28.19
N ASN A 33 -2.61 -18.40 -28.75
CA ASN A 33 -3.88 -17.75 -29.07
C ASN A 33 -4.79 -17.72 -27.83
N LEU A 34 -5.20 -16.51 -27.42
CA LEU A 34 -6.11 -16.24 -26.31
C LEU A 34 -7.51 -15.77 -26.77
N GLU A 35 -7.79 -15.71 -28.07
CA GLU A 35 -9.08 -15.25 -28.63
C GLU A 35 -10.30 -16.01 -28.10
N GLU A 36 -10.14 -17.29 -27.77
CA GLU A 36 -11.22 -18.13 -27.27
C GLU A 36 -11.32 -18.17 -25.74
N THR A 37 -10.43 -17.45 -25.02
CA THR A 37 -10.42 -17.47 -23.56
C THR A 37 -11.33 -16.41 -22.98
N ARG A 38 -12.42 -16.83 -22.32
CA ARG A 38 -13.42 -15.92 -21.73
C ARG A 38 -12.87 -15.06 -20.58
N PHE A 39 -11.80 -15.51 -19.94
CA PHE A 39 -11.25 -14.86 -18.75
C PHE A 39 -10.18 -13.80 -19.02
N VAL A 40 -9.81 -13.56 -20.28
CA VAL A 40 -8.86 -12.49 -20.65
C VAL A 40 -9.55 -11.53 -21.61
N GLU A 41 -9.66 -10.27 -21.22
CA GLU A 41 -10.26 -9.22 -22.02
C GLU A 41 -9.18 -8.28 -22.55
N PHE A 42 -9.19 -8.04 -23.87
CA PHE A 42 -8.28 -7.13 -24.56
C PHE A 42 -9.07 -6.09 -25.36
N SER A 43 -8.59 -4.85 -25.36
CA SER A 43 -9.10 -3.78 -26.22
C SER A 43 -8.68 -3.91 -27.70
N ASP A 44 -7.52 -4.51 -27.98
CA ASP A 44 -6.92 -4.62 -29.32
C ASP A 44 -6.80 -6.09 -29.76
N GLN A 45 -7.03 -6.37 -31.04
CA GLN A 45 -6.85 -7.69 -31.64
C GLN A 45 -5.38 -8.10 -31.72
N ALA A 46 -4.46 -7.14 -31.88
CA ALA A 46 -3.02 -7.42 -32.00
C ALA A 46 -2.39 -7.98 -30.70
N ASP A 47 -2.97 -7.67 -29.53
CA ASP A 47 -2.50 -8.12 -28.22
C ASP A 47 -3.01 -9.52 -27.82
N ARG A 48 -3.88 -10.13 -28.65
CA ARG A 48 -4.50 -11.45 -28.40
C ARG A 48 -3.54 -12.62 -28.62
N HIS A 49 -2.42 -12.38 -29.29
CA HIS A 49 -1.34 -13.35 -29.49
C HIS A 49 -0.18 -13.10 -28.53
N ILE A 50 -0.20 -13.80 -27.40
CA ILE A 50 0.92 -13.79 -26.45
C ILE A 50 1.90 -14.92 -26.82
N ASN A 51 2.78 -14.63 -27.79
CA ASN A 51 3.78 -15.59 -28.26
C ASN A 51 4.84 -15.93 -27.20
N ASN A 52 5.04 -15.05 -26.21
CA ASN A 52 6.00 -15.28 -25.14
C ASN A 52 5.42 -16.22 -24.06
N PHE A 53 5.96 -17.44 -23.97
CA PHE A 53 5.60 -18.42 -22.94
C PHE A 53 5.69 -17.85 -21.52
N ARG A 54 6.68 -17.01 -21.22
CA ARG A 54 6.83 -16.41 -19.87
C ARG A 54 5.64 -15.53 -19.50
N ARG A 55 5.13 -14.72 -20.45
CA ARG A 55 3.97 -13.87 -20.21
C ARG A 55 2.71 -14.70 -20.00
N ARG A 56 2.54 -15.79 -20.76
CA ARG A 56 1.45 -16.77 -20.53
C ARG A 56 1.57 -17.45 -19.16
N TRP A 57 2.78 -17.83 -18.77
CA TRP A 57 3.07 -18.43 -17.47
C TRP A 57 2.76 -17.48 -16.30
N LEU A 58 3.07 -16.19 -16.43
CA LEU A 58 2.71 -15.19 -15.42
C LEU A 58 1.19 -14.99 -15.31
N ILE A 59 0.47 -14.94 -16.44
CA ILE A 59 -1.00 -14.90 -16.45
C ILE A 59 -1.56 -16.16 -15.78
N PHE A 60 -1.02 -17.34 -16.12
CA PHE A 60 -1.41 -18.60 -15.51
C PHE A 60 -1.23 -18.58 -13.99
N ILE A 61 -0.04 -18.20 -13.48
CA ILE A 61 0.22 -18.14 -12.04
C ILE A 61 -0.72 -17.13 -11.36
N SER A 62 -0.88 -15.93 -11.92
CA SER A 62 -1.75 -14.90 -11.34
C SER A 62 -3.20 -15.40 -11.25
N VAL A 63 -3.75 -15.95 -12.33
CA VAL A 63 -5.14 -16.46 -12.32
C VAL A 63 -5.29 -17.65 -11.38
N VAL A 64 -4.35 -18.59 -11.33
CA VAL A 64 -4.38 -19.72 -10.39
C VAL A 64 -4.36 -19.22 -8.94
N ALA A 65 -3.44 -18.31 -8.61
CA ALA A 65 -3.35 -17.74 -7.27
C ALA A 65 -4.63 -16.98 -6.88
N GLN A 66 -5.21 -16.19 -7.79
CA GLN A 66 -6.49 -15.52 -7.58
C GLN A 66 -7.64 -16.54 -7.36
N LYS A 67 -7.70 -17.63 -8.13
CA LYS A 67 -8.73 -18.67 -7.93
C LYS A 67 -8.58 -19.36 -6.57
N VAL A 68 -7.36 -19.64 -6.12
CA VAL A 68 -7.10 -20.21 -4.80
C VAL A 68 -7.55 -19.25 -3.69
N LEU A 69 -7.19 -17.97 -3.79
CA LEU A 69 -7.63 -16.95 -2.83
C LEU A 69 -9.16 -16.80 -2.80
N LEU A 70 -9.81 -16.73 -3.96
CA LEU A 70 -11.26 -16.64 -4.06
C LEU A 70 -11.96 -17.88 -3.47
N PHE A 71 -11.40 -19.07 -3.67
CA PHE A 71 -11.87 -20.31 -3.04
C PHE A 71 -11.74 -20.25 -1.52
N MET A 72 -10.62 -19.73 -1.01
CA MET A 72 -10.34 -19.59 0.42
C MET A 72 -10.99 -18.35 1.05
N ARG A 73 -11.77 -17.53 0.31
CA ARG A 73 -12.32 -16.26 0.80
C ARG A 73 -13.09 -16.39 2.11
N ILE A 74 -14.06 -17.31 2.16
CA ILE A 74 -14.90 -17.49 3.35
C ILE A 74 -14.09 -18.10 4.51
N PRO A 75 -13.34 -19.21 4.31
CA PRO A 75 -12.49 -19.76 5.36
C PRO A 75 -11.49 -18.74 5.94
N LEU A 76 -10.81 -17.98 5.10
CA LEU A 76 -9.80 -17.01 5.51
C LEU A 76 -10.44 -15.87 6.34
N ALA A 77 -11.60 -15.37 5.90
CA ALA A 77 -12.34 -14.34 6.64
C ALA A 77 -12.80 -14.84 8.02
N ILE A 78 -13.26 -16.10 8.13
CA ILE A 78 -13.63 -16.71 9.42
C ILE A 78 -12.40 -16.81 10.33
N VAL A 79 -11.26 -17.29 9.81
CA VAL A 79 -10.02 -17.38 10.58
C VAL A 79 -9.59 -16.01 11.09
N GLY A 80 -9.61 -14.99 10.23
CA GLY A 80 -9.30 -13.62 10.62
C GLY A 80 -10.22 -13.10 11.72
N TYR A 81 -11.53 -13.27 11.55
CA TYR A 81 -12.53 -12.85 12.54
C TYR A 81 -12.33 -13.53 13.90
N VAL A 82 -12.17 -14.86 13.92
CA VAL A 82 -11.94 -15.63 15.15
C VAL A 82 -10.63 -15.21 15.80
N LEU A 83 -9.56 -15.05 15.01
CA LEU A 83 -8.26 -14.63 15.52
C LEU A 83 -8.33 -13.24 16.16
N GLU A 84 -8.96 -12.26 15.52
CA GLU A 84 -9.15 -10.93 16.10
C GLU A 84 -9.94 -10.98 17.40
N LEU A 85 -11.04 -11.74 17.45
CA LEU A 85 -11.81 -11.91 18.68
C LEU A 85 -10.97 -12.55 19.79
N CYS A 86 -10.23 -13.63 19.50
CA CYS A 86 -9.38 -14.30 20.48
C CYS A 86 -8.29 -13.37 21.02
N LEU A 87 -7.62 -12.62 20.14
CA LEU A 87 -6.57 -11.67 20.53
C LEU A 87 -7.13 -10.52 21.38
N ASN A 88 -8.26 -9.94 20.99
CA ASN A 88 -8.91 -8.87 21.75
C ASN A 88 -9.48 -9.36 23.08
N LEU A 89 -10.01 -10.59 23.13
CA LEU A 89 -10.55 -11.17 24.35
C LEU A 89 -9.43 -11.42 25.36
N LEU A 90 -8.30 -11.97 24.90
CA LEU A 90 -7.11 -12.14 25.73
C LEU A 90 -6.57 -10.79 26.21
N SER A 91 -6.48 -9.79 25.32
CA SER A 91 -5.93 -8.47 25.65
C SER A 91 -6.82 -7.71 26.64
N SER A 92 -8.14 -7.73 26.45
CA SER A 92 -9.11 -7.03 27.30
C SER A 92 -9.20 -7.62 28.71
N ASN A 93 -8.87 -8.91 28.86
CA ASN A 93 -8.91 -9.62 30.13
C ASN A 93 -7.55 -9.69 30.85
N GLY A 94 -6.51 -9.03 30.35
CA GLY A 94 -5.17 -9.10 30.98
C GLY A 94 -4.52 -10.49 30.88
N GLY A 95 -4.91 -11.30 29.89
CA GLY A 95 -4.36 -12.63 29.61
C GLY A 95 -5.30 -13.79 29.96
N PHE A 96 -4.78 -15.02 29.88
CA PHE A 96 -5.57 -16.25 30.03
C PHE A 96 -6.27 -16.39 31.39
N LEU A 97 -5.66 -15.89 32.47
CA LEU A 97 -6.25 -15.98 33.81
C LEU A 97 -7.50 -15.10 33.96
N GLY A 98 -7.56 -13.96 33.27
CA GLY A 98 -8.72 -13.08 33.32
C GLY A 98 -9.89 -13.55 32.47
N LEU A 99 -9.68 -14.48 31.53
CA LEU A 99 -10.75 -15.08 30.71
C LEU A 99 -11.80 -15.82 31.55
N LEU A 100 -11.46 -16.20 32.78
CA LEU A 100 -12.41 -16.82 33.72
C LEU A 100 -13.51 -15.86 34.18
N PHE A 101 -13.34 -14.55 34.00
CA PHE A 101 -14.22 -13.52 34.56
C PHE A 101 -15.01 -12.72 33.51
N ASN A 102 -14.56 -12.64 32.25
CA ASN A 102 -15.31 -11.97 31.19
C ASN A 102 -15.02 -12.59 29.80
N LEU A 103 -16.09 -12.97 29.10
CA LEU A 103 -16.07 -13.66 27.81
C LEU A 103 -16.50 -12.76 26.64
N PHE A 104 -16.72 -11.47 26.87
CA PHE A 104 -17.24 -10.55 25.85
C PHE A 104 -16.22 -9.48 25.45
N THR A 105 -16.18 -9.16 24.16
CA THR A 105 -15.43 -8.04 23.59
C THR A 105 -16.31 -7.23 22.65
N ASP A 106 -16.35 -5.92 22.86
CA ASP A 106 -16.99 -4.99 21.94
C ASP A 106 -16.02 -4.59 20.82
N ARG A 107 -16.42 -4.83 19.57
CA ARG A 107 -15.62 -4.53 18.37
C ARG A 107 -15.59 -3.05 18.00
N LEU A 108 -16.55 -2.27 18.51
CA LEU A 108 -16.63 -0.83 18.31
C LEU A 108 -15.89 -0.05 19.41
N SER A 109 -15.27 -0.77 20.36
CA SER A 109 -14.52 -0.17 21.45
C SER A 109 -13.23 0.47 20.96
N GLU A 110 -12.85 1.57 21.62
CA GLU A 110 -11.53 2.20 21.49
C GLU A 110 -10.36 1.29 21.90
N LYS A 111 -10.62 0.14 22.55
CA LYS A 111 -9.61 -0.84 22.95
C LYS A 111 -9.49 -2.01 21.97
N PHE A 112 -10.41 -2.12 21.01
CA PHE A 112 -10.39 -3.19 20.03
C PHE A 112 -9.33 -2.89 18.96
N MET A 113 -8.45 -3.85 18.70
CA MET A 113 -7.41 -3.74 17.68
C MET A 113 -7.56 -4.80 16.59
N SER A 114 -7.19 -4.45 15.37
CA SER A 114 -7.04 -5.37 14.25
C SER A 114 -5.87 -6.33 14.47
N VAL A 115 -5.79 -7.40 13.67
CA VAL A 115 -4.59 -8.28 13.64
C VAL A 115 -3.31 -7.47 13.40
N VAL A 116 -3.38 -6.45 12.54
CA VAL A 116 -2.25 -5.57 12.22
C VAL A 116 -1.82 -4.76 13.44
N GLY A 117 -2.76 -4.25 14.23
CA GLY A 117 -2.49 -3.61 15.53
C GLY A 117 -1.89 -4.57 16.56
N PHE A 118 -2.25 -5.86 16.54
CA PHE A 118 -1.60 -6.86 17.41
C PHE A 118 -0.17 -7.23 16.99
N ALA A 119 0.12 -7.14 15.69
CA ALA A 119 1.47 -7.32 15.14
C ALA A 119 2.42 -6.21 15.63
N ASP A 120 1.93 -4.97 15.73
CA ASP A 120 2.65 -3.85 16.34
C ASP A 120 1.71 -2.97 17.19
N LYS A 121 1.76 -3.16 18.50
CA LYS A 121 0.88 -2.48 19.47
C LYS A 121 1.29 -1.03 19.76
N ARG A 122 2.41 -0.54 19.23
CA ARG A 122 2.89 0.81 19.56
C ARG A 122 2.00 1.84 18.90
N VAL A 123 1.49 2.79 19.67
CA VAL A 123 0.67 3.89 19.14
C VAL A 123 1.34 5.24 19.28
N GLU A 124 2.32 5.35 20.18
CA GLU A 124 3.01 6.61 20.45
C GLU A 124 3.96 7.01 19.32
N LEU A 125 3.93 8.29 18.95
CA LEU A 125 4.96 8.90 18.12
C LEU A 125 6.28 8.94 18.89
N ASP A 126 7.40 8.71 18.20
CA ASP A 126 8.71 8.76 18.84
C ASP A 126 9.02 10.18 19.33
N ARG A 127 9.20 10.34 20.64
CA ARG A 127 9.46 11.65 21.28
C ARG A 127 10.74 12.33 20.78
N LYS A 128 11.68 11.58 20.20
CA LYS A 128 12.92 12.12 19.61
C LYS A 128 12.72 12.65 18.20
N ILE A 129 11.62 12.30 17.54
CA ILE A 129 11.29 12.70 16.17
C ILE A 129 10.19 13.78 16.24
N GLN A 130 10.62 15.03 16.43
CA GLN A 130 9.76 16.21 16.48
C GLN A 130 9.52 16.79 15.08
N PRO A 131 8.54 17.69 14.87
CA PRO A 131 8.21 18.26 13.55
C PRO A 131 9.38 18.84 12.74
N ASN A 132 10.41 19.37 13.41
CA ASN A 132 11.62 19.90 12.78
C ASN A 132 12.65 18.83 12.38
N ASN A 133 12.43 17.56 12.73
CA ASN A 133 13.31 16.45 12.40
C ASN A 133 13.03 15.97 10.97
N ARG A 134 14.07 15.77 10.16
CA ARG A 134 13.97 15.21 8.79
C ARG A 134 13.20 13.89 8.67
N LYS A 135 13.11 13.11 9.75
CA LYS A 135 12.37 11.84 9.79
C LYS A 135 10.90 12.00 10.15
N TYR A 136 10.46 13.19 10.57
CA TYR A 136 9.13 13.42 11.12
C TYR A 136 8.02 12.95 10.21
N TYR A 137 7.99 13.44 8.96
CA TYR A 137 6.95 13.06 8.02
C TYR A 137 6.98 11.57 7.71
N SER A 138 8.16 10.95 7.52
CA SER A 138 8.22 9.50 7.33
C SER A 138 7.67 8.71 8.53
N SER A 139 7.97 9.14 9.76
CA SER A 139 7.48 8.48 10.98
C SER A 139 5.98 8.68 11.17
N LEU A 140 5.48 9.91 11.00
CA LEU A 140 4.06 10.24 11.10
C LEU A 140 3.26 9.54 10.02
N SER A 141 3.76 9.54 8.78
CA SER A 141 3.15 8.87 7.63
C SER A 141 2.99 7.38 7.85
N LEU A 142 4.00 6.72 8.42
CA LEU A 142 3.90 5.30 8.75
C LEU A 142 2.87 5.06 9.86
N MET A 143 2.94 5.84 10.94
CA MET A 143 2.03 5.66 12.07
C MET A 143 0.58 5.89 11.65
N ALA A 144 0.30 6.87 10.78
CA ALA A 144 -1.02 7.09 10.19
C ALA A 144 -1.43 5.94 9.25
N ALA A 145 -0.51 5.44 8.41
CA ALA A 145 -0.76 4.28 7.55
C ALA A 145 -1.08 3.03 8.38
N LYS A 146 -0.39 2.80 9.50
CA LYS A 146 -0.68 1.71 10.44
C LYS A 146 -2.03 1.91 11.14
N LEU A 147 -2.32 3.12 11.59
CA LEU A 147 -3.56 3.44 12.30
C LEU A 147 -4.80 3.30 11.39
N SER A 148 -4.65 3.46 10.08
CA SER A 148 -5.74 3.30 9.10
C SER A 148 -6.37 1.90 9.05
N TYR A 149 -5.74 0.88 9.65
CA TYR A 149 -6.29 -0.47 9.76
C TYR A 149 -7.30 -0.63 10.91
N GLU A 150 -7.32 0.31 11.85
CA GLU A 150 -8.07 0.22 13.09
C GLU A 150 -9.50 0.77 12.96
N ASN A 151 -10.33 0.48 13.96
CA ASN A 151 -11.70 0.96 13.98
C ASN A 151 -11.78 2.46 14.34
N GLN A 152 -12.90 3.11 14.00
CA GLN A 152 -13.08 4.56 14.18
C GLN A 152 -12.91 5.04 15.64
N ALA A 153 -13.34 4.27 16.64
CA ALA A 153 -13.21 4.66 18.04
C ALA A 153 -11.73 4.63 18.48
N PHE A 154 -11.00 3.57 18.10
CA PHE A 154 -9.56 3.45 18.35
C PHE A 154 -8.81 4.60 17.67
N ILE A 155 -9.07 4.83 16.38
CA ILE A 155 -8.48 5.93 15.60
C ILE A 155 -8.70 7.28 16.31
N LYS A 156 -9.93 7.57 16.71
CA LYS A 156 -10.28 8.83 17.36
C LYS A 156 -9.52 9.03 18.67
N SER A 157 -9.42 7.98 19.49
CA SER A 157 -8.67 8.07 20.75
C SER A 157 -7.18 8.32 20.50
N ILE A 158 -6.55 7.58 19.57
CA ILE A 158 -5.13 7.77 19.28
C ILE A 158 -4.85 9.18 18.72
N VAL A 159 -5.60 9.62 17.71
CA VAL A 159 -5.36 10.93 17.07
C VAL A 159 -5.57 12.08 18.04
N LYS A 160 -6.65 12.06 18.83
CA LYS A 160 -6.98 13.16 19.75
C LYS A 160 -6.22 13.10 21.06
N ASP A 161 -6.23 11.94 21.72
CA ASP A 161 -5.76 11.82 23.10
C ASP A 161 -4.24 11.57 23.17
N HIS A 162 -3.69 10.79 22.23
CA HIS A 162 -2.26 10.46 22.23
C HIS A 162 -1.44 11.41 21.35
N TRP A 163 -1.90 11.69 20.13
CA TRP A 163 -1.15 12.52 19.19
C TRP A 163 -1.46 14.00 19.33
N GLN A 164 -2.56 14.37 20.00
CA GLN A 164 -2.98 15.77 20.15
C GLN A 164 -3.14 16.46 18.78
N MET A 165 -3.74 15.75 17.83
CA MET A 165 -3.99 16.18 16.45
C MET A 165 -5.50 16.23 16.19
N GLU A 166 -5.89 16.87 15.09
CA GLU A 166 -7.28 16.93 14.66
C GLU A 166 -7.61 15.74 13.75
N LEU A 167 -8.64 14.96 14.09
CA LEU A 167 -9.18 13.93 13.20
C LEU A 167 -10.17 14.57 12.23
N LEU A 168 -9.85 14.55 10.94
CA LEU A 168 -10.75 15.03 9.88
C LEU A 168 -11.78 13.96 9.51
N GLY A 169 -11.38 12.69 9.50
CA GLY A 169 -12.30 11.57 9.33
C GLY A 169 -11.62 10.24 9.02
N SER A 170 -12.39 9.16 9.13
CA SER A 170 -12.02 7.81 8.69
C SER A 170 -13.14 7.31 7.78
N TYR A 171 -12.82 7.01 6.53
CA TYR A 171 -13.79 6.83 5.46
C TYR A 171 -13.68 5.45 4.83
N ASP A 172 -14.84 4.89 4.48
CA ASP A 172 -15.00 3.73 3.61
C ASP A 172 -15.55 4.21 2.26
N PHE A 173 -14.87 3.88 1.17
CA PHE A 173 -15.20 4.33 -0.18
C PHE A 173 -15.67 3.18 -1.07
N TRP A 174 -16.62 3.51 -1.94
CA TRP A 174 -17.26 2.59 -2.86
C TRP A 174 -16.36 2.27 -4.06
N ASN A 175 -16.33 1.00 -4.43
CA ASN A 175 -15.71 0.52 -5.66
C ASN A 175 -16.78 -0.06 -6.58
N ASP A 176 -16.97 0.59 -7.74
CA ASP A 176 -18.05 0.25 -8.64
C ASP A 176 -17.87 -1.07 -9.39
N TYR A 177 -16.63 -1.56 -9.48
CA TYR A 177 -16.31 -2.85 -10.09
C TYR A 177 -16.52 -4.00 -9.11
N GLN A 178 -16.28 -3.77 -7.82
CA GLN A 178 -16.50 -4.76 -6.77
C GLN A 178 -17.90 -4.71 -6.15
N LYS A 179 -18.66 -3.61 -6.38
CA LYS A 179 -20.00 -3.35 -5.82
C LYS A 179 -20.02 -3.44 -4.29
N ARG A 180 -18.97 -2.91 -3.65
CA ARG A 180 -18.81 -2.84 -2.19
C ARG A 180 -17.92 -1.67 -1.79
N PHE A 181 -17.94 -1.33 -0.50
CA PHE A 181 -16.95 -0.45 0.10
C PHE A 181 -15.65 -1.25 0.31
N SER A 182 -14.62 -0.97 -0.48
CA SER A 182 -13.37 -1.74 -0.48
C SER A 182 -12.12 -0.91 -0.24
N THR A 183 -12.24 0.42 -0.21
CA THR A 183 -11.10 1.32 -0.06
C THR A 183 -11.29 2.16 1.18
N GLN A 184 -10.32 2.16 2.09
CA GLN A 184 -10.39 2.97 3.31
C GLN A 184 -9.27 3.99 3.38
N ALA A 185 -9.57 5.16 3.96
CA ALA A 185 -8.55 6.15 4.27
C ALA A 185 -8.83 6.87 5.60
N LEU A 186 -7.74 7.22 6.27
CA LEU A 186 -7.69 8.07 7.45
C LEU A 186 -7.16 9.46 7.05
N LEU A 187 -7.92 10.50 7.38
CA LEU A 187 -7.49 11.89 7.23
C LEU A 187 -7.38 12.54 8.61
N LEU A 188 -6.23 13.13 8.88
CA LEU A 188 -5.96 13.89 10.10
C LEU A 188 -5.15 15.14 9.79
N GLN A 189 -5.13 16.09 10.71
CA GLN A 189 -4.34 17.31 10.60
C GLN A 189 -3.46 17.46 11.83
N ASP A 190 -2.16 17.55 11.58
CA ASP A 190 -1.19 17.96 12.59
C ASP A 190 -1.19 19.48 12.72
N THR A 191 -1.82 19.96 13.78
CA THR A 191 -1.90 21.37 14.14
C THR A 191 -0.66 21.86 14.91
N ARG A 192 0.29 20.97 15.21
CA ARG A 192 1.53 21.29 15.94
C ARG A 192 2.68 21.64 15.00
N ALA A 193 2.61 21.18 13.74
CA ALA A 193 3.53 21.57 12.69
C ALA A 193 3.20 22.99 12.20
N ASN A 194 4.22 23.76 11.82
CA ASN A 194 4.05 25.06 11.17
C ASN A 194 4.80 25.06 9.82
N PRO A 195 4.10 25.10 8.67
CA PRO A 195 2.64 25.16 8.55
C PRO A 195 1.94 23.86 8.97
N ASN A 196 0.63 23.94 9.24
CA ASN A 196 -0.19 22.75 9.54
C ASN A 196 -0.08 21.74 8.39
N VAL A 197 -0.01 20.46 8.73
CA VAL A 197 0.09 19.38 7.75
C VAL A 197 -1.10 18.45 7.84
N ILE A 198 -1.80 18.27 6.73
CA ILE A 198 -2.86 17.26 6.58
C ILE A 198 -2.21 15.95 6.15
N VAL A 199 -2.55 14.85 6.79
CA VAL A 199 -2.08 13.50 6.43
C VAL A 199 -3.25 12.72 5.84
N VAL A 200 -3.09 12.27 4.60
CA VAL A 200 -4.01 11.34 3.93
C VAL A 200 -3.38 9.96 3.93
N ALA A 201 -3.89 9.05 4.76
CA ALA A 201 -3.36 7.70 4.92
C ALA A 201 -4.34 6.66 4.37
N PHE A 202 -3.97 6.02 3.27
CA PHE A 202 -4.73 4.90 2.71
C PHE A 202 -4.41 3.61 3.45
N ARG A 203 -5.46 2.85 3.77
CA ARG A 203 -5.35 1.51 4.32
C ARG A 203 -4.91 0.54 3.23
N GLY A 204 -4.09 -0.43 3.61
CA GLY A 204 -3.74 -1.55 2.75
C GLY A 204 -4.54 -2.82 3.05
N THR A 205 -4.08 -3.92 2.47
CA THR A 205 -4.72 -5.23 2.54
C THR A 205 -4.85 -5.75 3.97
N SER A 206 -6.07 -6.12 4.37
CA SER A 206 -6.25 -6.90 5.59
C SER A 206 -5.62 -8.29 5.41
N PRO A 207 -4.81 -8.82 6.35
CA PRO A 207 -4.12 -10.10 6.17
C PRO A 207 -5.06 -11.28 5.83
N PHE A 208 -6.33 -11.18 6.21
CA PHE A 208 -7.34 -12.22 6.03
C PHE A 208 -8.44 -11.85 5.01
N ASP A 209 -8.30 -10.73 4.26
CA ASP A 209 -9.20 -10.42 3.14
C ASP A 209 -8.61 -10.94 1.82
N ALA A 210 -9.12 -12.09 1.37
CA ALA A 210 -8.67 -12.72 0.14
C ALA A 210 -8.91 -11.87 -1.12
N ILE A 211 -9.88 -10.95 -1.12
CA ILE A 211 -10.16 -10.08 -2.28
C ILE A 211 -9.09 -9.00 -2.37
N ASP A 212 -8.71 -8.39 -1.24
CA ASP A 212 -7.62 -7.41 -1.20
C ASP A 212 -6.30 -8.04 -1.68
N TRP A 213 -6.00 -9.26 -1.23
CA TRP A 213 -4.87 -10.03 -1.74
C TRP A 213 -4.97 -10.35 -3.24
N CYS A 214 -6.17 -10.58 -3.78
CA CYS A 214 -6.35 -10.77 -5.23
C CYS A 214 -5.95 -9.50 -5.99
N THR A 215 -6.31 -8.33 -5.48
CA THR A 215 -5.95 -7.04 -6.05
C THR A 215 -4.44 -6.80 -6.02
N ASP A 216 -3.72 -7.28 -5.01
CA ASP A 216 -2.24 -7.16 -4.94
C ASP A 216 -1.47 -8.05 -5.94
N ILE A 217 -2.04 -9.21 -6.31
CA ILE A 217 -1.41 -10.17 -7.24
C ILE A 217 -1.95 -10.08 -8.68
N GLU A 218 -2.94 -9.22 -8.88
CA GLU A 218 -3.51 -8.90 -10.18
C GLU A 218 -2.42 -8.30 -11.09
N ILE A 219 -2.50 -8.59 -12.38
CA ILE A 219 -1.57 -8.06 -13.39
C ILE A 219 -2.29 -7.33 -14.53
N SER A 220 -3.57 -7.04 -14.32
CA SER A 220 -4.43 -6.28 -15.21
C SER A 220 -3.96 -4.83 -15.28
N TRP A 221 -4.04 -4.22 -16.47
CA TRP A 221 -3.56 -2.86 -16.70
C TRP A 221 -4.43 -2.06 -17.65
N TYR A 222 -4.37 -0.73 -17.50
CA TYR A 222 -4.89 0.27 -18.43
C TYR A 222 -3.72 1.04 -19.01
N GLU A 223 -3.75 1.31 -20.31
CA GLU A 223 -2.78 2.15 -21.00
C GLU A 223 -3.43 3.48 -21.38
N LEU A 224 -2.86 4.54 -20.83
CA LEU A 224 -3.26 5.91 -21.08
C LEU A 224 -2.25 6.56 -22.04
N GLN A 225 -2.76 7.29 -23.02
CA GLN A 225 -1.93 7.95 -24.02
C GLN A 225 -0.95 8.93 -23.36
N ASN A 226 0.33 8.88 -23.76
CA ASN A 226 1.41 9.72 -23.22
C ASN A 226 1.69 9.57 -21.71
N VAL A 227 1.06 8.59 -21.05
CA VAL A 227 1.22 8.31 -19.62
C VAL A 227 1.80 6.90 -19.42
N GLY A 228 1.37 5.90 -20.20
CA GLY A 228 1.83 4.51 -20.08
C GLY A 228 0.83 3.60 -19.39
N LYS A 229 1.29 2.40 -18.99
CA LYS A 229 0.46 1.36 -18.37
C LYS A 229 0.38 1.53 -16.86
N ILE A 230 -0.82 1.36 -16.32
CA ILE A 230 -1.14 1.53 -14.89
C ILE A 230 -1.92 0.32 -14.40
N HIS A 231 -1.70 -0.06 -13.13
CA HIS A 231 -2.35 -1.20 -12.52
C HIS A 231 -3.86 -0.97 -12.39
N GLY A 232 -4.63 -1.85 -13.02
CA GLY A 232 -6.05 -1.57 -13.26
C GLY A 232 -6.90 -1.59 -12.00
N ASP A 233 -6.73 -2.60 -11.15
CA ASP A 233 -7.54 -2.71 -9.94
C ASP A 233 -7.25 -1.61 -8.92
N PHE A 234 -6.02 -1.08 -8.88
CA PHE A 234 -5.69 0.02 -7.97
C PHE A 234 -6.37 1.33 -8.41
N ILE A 235 -6.41 1.60 -9.71
CA ILE A 235 -7.13 2.75 -10.29
C ILE A 235 -8.64 2.58 -10.09
N LYS A 236 -9.21 1.38 -10.31
CA LYS A 236 -10.63 1.10 -9.97
C LYS A 236 -10.95 1.36 -8.50
N ALA A 237 -10.04 0.96 -7.58
CA ALA A 237 -10.20 1.18 -6.15
C ALA A 237 -10.22 2.67 -5.74
N LEU A 238 -9.59 3.55 -6.53
CA LEU A 238 -9.64 5.00 -6.32
C LEU A 238 -10.91 5.68 -6.86
N GLY A 239 -11.64 5.02 -7.75
CA GLY A 239 -12.90 5.54 -8.30
C GLY A 239 -12.98 5.67 -9.83
N LEU A 240 -12.25 4.86 -10.60
CA LEU A 240 -12.48 4.76 -12.06
C LEU A 240 -13.94 4.42 -12.31
N GLN A 241 -14.57 5.05 -13.30
CA GLN A 241 -15.96 4.76 -13.63
C GLN A 241 -16.07 3.51 -14.52
N PRO A 242 -17.19 2.76 -14.50
CA PRO A 242 -17.35 1.52 -15.26
C PRO A 242 -17.21 1.63 -16.78
N ASN A 243 -17.52 2.81 -17.33
CA ASN A 243 -17.30 3.15 -18.75
C ASN A 243 -15.83 3.46 -19.06
N GLN A 244 -14.91 3.16 -18.13
CA GLN A 244 -13.47 3.39 -18.25
C GLN A 244 -13.13 4.88 -18.42
N SER A 245 -14.05 5.77 -18.02
CA SER A 245 -13.80 7.19 -17.95
C SER A 245 -13.36 7.59 -16.55
N TRP A 246 -12.57 8.66 -16.51
CA TRP A 246 -12.19 9.32 -15.27
C TRP A 246 -12.54 10.81 -15.40
N PRO A 247 -13.81 11.20 -15.22
CA PRO A 247 -14.23 12.58 -15.42
C PRO A 247 -13.61 13.49 -14.36
N LYS A 248 -13.30 14.74 -14.73
CA LYS A 248 -12.70 15.70 -13.80
C LYS A 248 -13.59 15.96 -12.59
N GLU A 249 -14.91 15.93 -12.75
CA GLU A 249 -15.89 16.06 -11.66
C GLU A 249 -16.96 14.97 -11.79
N ILE A 250 -17.57 14.59 -10.68
CA ILE A 250 -18.70 13.64 -10.63
C ILE A 250 -19.91 14.33 -10.01
N ASN A 251 -21.11 13.85 -10.34
CA ASN A 251 -22.32 14.33 -9.69
C ASN A 251 -22.41 13.76 -8.27
N ASP A 252 -22.28 14.62 -7.27
CA ASP A 252 -22.37 14.28 -5.84
C ASP A 252 -23.79 13.84 -5.42
N GLN A 253 -24.84 14.12 -6.22
CA GLN A 253 -26.21 13.80 -5.85
C GLN A 253 -26.52 12.31 -6.04
N GLY A 254 -26.62 11.58 -4.92
CA GLY A 254 -27.03 10.17 -4.89
C GLY A 254 -25.94 9.16 -5.28
N SER A 255 -24.77 9.63 -5.71
CA SER A 255 -23.61 8.78 -5.98
C SER A 255 -22.96 8.33 -4.67
N PRO A 256 -22.47 7.08 -4.59
CA PRO A 256 -21.70 6.64 -3.44
C PRO A 256 -20.34 7.37 -3.38
N PRO A 257 -19.70 7.46 -2.20
CA PRO A 257 -18.45 8.20 -2.05
C PRO A 257 -17.28 7.43 -2.67
N PHE A 258 -16.66 8.00 -3.69
CA PHE A 258 -15.46 7.46 -4.33
C PHE A 258 -14.20 8.11 -3.74
N ALA A 259 -13.16 7.30 -3.49
CA ALA A 259 -11.99 7.70 -2.72
C ALA A 259 -11.32 8.97 -3.26
N TYR A 260 -11.00 9.02 -4.56
CA TYR A 260 -10.35 10.17 -5.16
C TYR A 260 -11.17 11.45 -5.03
N TYR A 261 -12.44 11.41 -5.44
CA TYR A 261 -13.30 12.60 -5.49
C TYR A 261 -13.59 13.15 -4.09
N THR A 262 -13.91 12.29 -3.14
CA THR A 262 -14.19 12.70 -1.76
C THR A 262 -12.94 13.27 -1.08
N ILE A 263 -11.79 12.61 -1.18
CA ILE A 263 -10.54 13.11 -0.57
C ILE A 263 -10.10 14.42 -1.21
N ARG A 264 -10.16 14.53 -2.55
CA ARG A 264 -9.84 15.76 -3.27
C ARG A 264 -10.73 16.92 -2.82
N LYS A 265 -12.04 16.69 -2.65
CA LYS A 265 -12.98 17.70 -2.16
C LYS A 265 -12.60 18.19 -0.76
N ILE A 266 -12.32 17.26 0.16
CA ILE A 266 -11.88 17.60 1.52
C ILE A 266 -10.58 18.42 1.49
N LEU A 267 -9.59 18.02 0.68
CA LEU A 267 -8.33 18.76 0.55
C LEU A 267 -8.54 20.17 -0.03
N ARG A 268 -9.37 20.31 -1.07
CA ARG A 268 -9.74 21.63 -1.62
C ARG A 268 -10.34 22.53 -0.53
N GLU A 269 -11.30 22.02 0.24
CA GLU A 269 -11.95 22.78 1.31
C GLU A 269 -10.98 23.17 2.44
N MET A 270 -10.16 22.24 2.90
CA MET A 270 -9.23 22.47 4.01
C MET A 270 -8.11 23.45 3.63
N LEU A 271 -7.53 23.27 2.45
CA LEU A 271 -6.44 24.13 1.98
C LEU A 271 -6.95 25.49 1.48
N GLN A 272 -8.24 25.64 1.14
CA GLN A 272 -8.84 26.96 0.93
C GLN A 272 -8.97 27.74 2.26
N LYS A 273 -9.29 27.05 3.36
CA LYS A 273 -9.40 27.66 4.69
C LYS A 273 -8.04 28.10 5.26
N ASN A 274 -6.99 27.32 5.01
CA ASN A 274 -5.63 27.66 5.42
C ASN A 274 -4.69 27.56 4.21
N LYS A 275 -4.28 28.73 3.68
CA LYS A 275 -3.47 28.80 2.46
C LYS A 275 -2.05 28.29 2.64
N ASP A 276 -1.50 28.39 3.84
CA ASP A 276 -0.14 27.95 4.17
C ASP A 276 -0.07 26.46 4.49
N ALA A 277 -1.21 25.84 4.81
CA ALA A 277 -1.27 24.41 5.10
C ALA A 277 -0.78 23.58 3.92
N LYS A 278 -0.07 22.50 4.25
CA LYS A 278 0.38 21.49 3.30
C LYS A 278 -0.32 20.17 3.57
N PHE A 279 -0.14 19.21 2.67
CA PHE A 279 -0.54 17.84 2.94
C PHE A 279 0.51 16.82 2.48
N ILE A 280 0.46 15.65 3.09
CA ILE A 280 1.23 14.48 2.70
C ILE A 280 0.27 13.32 2.44
N VAL A 281 0.65 12.44 1.51
CA VAL A 281 -0.10 11.22 1.21
C VAL A 281 0.75 10.02 1.58
N THR A 282 0.14 9.03 2.23
CA THR A 282 0.85 7.85 2.74
C THR A 282 0.00 6.59 2.63
N GLY A 283 0.68 5.46 2.70
CA GLY A 283 0.03 4.17 2.86
C GLY A 283 1.03 3.03 2.99
N HIS A 284 0.54 1.93 3.55
CA HIS A 284 1.26 0.67 3.69
C HIS A 284 0.66 -0.37 2.74
N SER A 285 1.50 -1.20 2.12
CA SER A 285 1.05 -2.26 1.20
C SER A 285 0.24 -1.68 0.02
N LEU A 286 -0.93 -2.25 -0.30
CA LEU A 286 -1.93 -1.70 -1.21
C LEU A 286 -2.20 -0.20 -0.97
N GLY A 287 -2.26 0.25 0.28
CA GLY A 287 -2.47 1.66 0.61
C GLY A 287 -1.36 2.55 0.07
N GLY A 288 -0.12 2.07 0.00
CA GLY A 288 0.98 2.79 -0.63
C GLY A 288 0.76 2.96 -2.14
N ALA A 289 0.19 1.94 -2.80
CA ALA A 289 -0.14 2.01 -4.22
C ALA A 289 -1.22 3.06 -4.48
N LEU A 290 -2.28 3.05 -3.65
CA LEU A 290 -3.35 4.04 -3.70
C LEU A 290 -2.85 5.45 -3.42
N ALA A 291 -1.89 5.61 -2.51
CA ALA A 291 -1.30 6.91 -2.18
C ALA A 291 -0.63 7.58 -3.40
N ILE A 292 0.25 6.87 -4.11
CA ILE A 292 0.93 7.44 -5.28
C ILE A 292 -0.02 7.57 -6.49
N LEU A 293 -0.99 6.65 -6.63
CA LEU A 293 -1.98 6.73 -7.69
C LEU A 293 -3.00 7.85 -7.46
N PHE A 294 -3.31 8.20 -6.21
CA PHE A 294 -4.10 9.38 -5.89
C PHE A 294 -3.42 10.65 -6.43
N VAL A 295 -2.10 10.78 -6.23
CA VAL A 295 -1.31 11.89 -6.78
C VAL A 295 -1.26 11.86 -8.30
N PHE A 296 -1.14 10.68 -8.90
CA PHE A 296 -1.27 10.55 -10.35
C PHE A 296 -2.60 11.12 -10.86
N VAL A 297 -3.72 10.80 -10.22
CA VAL A 297 -5.03 11.30 -10.65
C VAL A 297 -5.14 12.82 -10.44
N LEU A 298 -4.53 13.39 -9.39
CA LEU A 298 -4.43 14.85 -9.23
C LEU A 298 -3.66 15.50 -10.40
N VAL A 299 -2.57 14.88 -10.84
CA VAL A 299 -1.79 15.32 -12.02
C VAL A 299 -2.64 15.21 -13.28
N LEU A 300 -3.32 14.09 -13.48
CA LEU A 300 -4.20 13.85 -14.63
C LEU A 300 -5.34 14.87 -14.71
N HIS A 301 -5.88 15.27 -13.55
CA HIS A 301 -6.96 16.27 -13.48
C HIS A 301 -6.47 17.71 -13.46
N GLU A 302 -5.16 17.93 -13.53
CA GLU A 302 -4.52 19.25 -13.50
C GLU A 302 -4.84 20.04 -12.22
N GLU A 303 -4.89 19.37 -11.06
CA GLU A 303 -5.13 19.98 -9.75
C GLU A 303 -3.90 20.75 -9.23
N ALA A 304 -3.40 21.72 -10.01
CA ALA A 304 -2.16 22.44 -9.72
C ALA A 304 -2.12 23.04 -8.30
N SER A 305 -3.23 23.64 -7.84
CA SER A 305 -3.32 24.25 -6.50
C SER A 305 -3.23 23.24 -5.33
N LEU A 306 -3.53 21.96 -5.59
CA LEU A 306 -3.28 20.89 -4.63
C LEU A 306 -1.85 20.39 -4.77
N LEU A 307 -1.38 20.16 -5.99
CA LEU A 307 -0.03 19.65 -6.24
C LEU A 307 1.07 20.58 -5.70
N GLU A 308 0.89 21.89 -5.78
CA GLU A 308 1.79 22.91 -5.19
C GLU A 308 1.84 22.85 -3.64
N ARG A 309 0.84 22.24 -3.00
CA ARG A 309 0.74 22.10 -1.53
C ARG A 309 0.96 20.67 -1.04
N LEU A 310 1.30 19.76 -1.95
CA LEU A 310 1.68 18.40 -1.64
C LEU A 310 3.15 18.38 -1.22
N ASP A 311 3.42 18.22 0.06
CA ASP A 311 4.81 18.23 0.59
C ASP A 311 5.55 16.92 0.28
N GLY A 312 4.83 15.80 0.27
CA GLY A 312 5.41 14.52 -0.09
C GLY A 312 4.47 13.32 -0.06
N VAL A 313 4.98 12.24 -0.64
CA VAL A 313 4.36 10.93 -0.69
C VAL A 313 5.32 9.93 -0.04
N TYR A 314 4.85 9.28 1.03
CA TYR A 314 5.64 8.34 1.82
C TYR A 314 4.96 6.98 1.79
N THR A 315 5.59 5.97 1.20
CA THR A 315 4.96 4.66 1.05
C THR A 315 5.82 3.55 1.65
N PHE A 316 5.17 2.53 2.20
CA PHE A 316 5.82 1.45 2.95
C PHE A 316 5.38 0.11 2.38
N GLY A 317 6.32 -0.69 1.88
CA GLY A 317 5.97 -1.99 1.29
C GLY A 317 5.11 -1.88 0.02
N GLN A 318 5.25 -0.77 -0.72
CA GLN A 318 4.40 -0.47 -1.87
C GLN A 318 4.67 -1.40 -3.07
N PRO A 319 3.64 -2.05 -3.65
CA PRO A 319 3.77 -2.80 -4.90
C PRO A 319 4.02 -1.87 -6.10
N ARG A 320 4.36 -2.45 -7.25
CA ARG A 320 4.54 -1.71 -8.51
C ARG A 320 3.19 -1.28 -9.05
N VAL A 321 3.10 -0.04 -9.53
CA VAL A 321 1.82 0.59 -9.89
C VAL A 321 1.66 0.89 -11.38
N GLY A 322 2.74 0.90 -12.14
CA GLY A 322 2.71 1.14 -13.59
C GLY A 322 4.00 0.68 -14.27
N ASP A 323 4.12 0.90 -15.57
CA ASP A 323 5.32 0.61 -16.35
C ASP A 323 6.38 1.72 -16.26
N CYS A 324 7.45 1.61 -17.06
CA CYS A 324 8.51 2.64 -17.09
C CYS A 324 8.01 3.98 -17.62
N ILE A 325 7.09 3.99 -18.59
CA ILE A 325 6.55 5.21 -19.19
C ILE A 325 5.75 5.97 -18.12
N PHE A 326 4.94 5.24 -17.34
CA PHE A 326 4.24 5.79 -16.17
C PHE A 326 5.21 6.36 -15.14
N GLY A 327 6.29 5.64 -14.85
CA GLY A 327 7.32 6.11 -13.92
C GLY A 327 8.00 7.40 -14.39
N GLU A 328 8.31 7.52 -15.68
CA GLU A 328 8.88 8.74 -16.28
C GLU A 328 7.89 9.91 -16.23
N PHE A 329 6.62 9.66 -16.58
CA PHE A 329 5.53 10.64 -16.48
C PHE A 329 5.39 11.17 -15.05
N MET A 330 5.37 10.28 -14.06
CA MET A 330 5.25 10.67 -12.65
C MET A 330 6.49 11.40 -12.15
N ASN A 331 7.71 10.92 -12.42
CA ASN A 331 8.94 11.60 -12.01
C ASN A 331 9.01 13.04 -12.55
N LYS A 332 8.61 13.25 -13.81
CA LYS A 332 8.56 14.59 -14.41
C LYS A 332 7.60 15.52 -13.67
N ASN A 333 6.39 15.03 -13.35
CA ASN A 333 5.38 15.84 -12.67
C ASN A 333 5.70 16.07 -11.19
N LEU A 334 6.21 15.06 -10.47
CA LEU A 334 6.67 15.22 -9.09
C LEU A 334 7.80 16.25 -9.00
N LYS A 335 8.76 16.22 -9.94
CA LYS A 335 9.81 17.23 -10.03
C LYS A 335 9.25 18.63 -10.34
N LYS A 336 8.27 18.74 -11.23
CA LYS A 336 7.63 20.03 -11.58
C LYS A 336 7.00 20.72 -10.36
N TYR A 337 6.40 19.96 -9.46
CA TYR A 337 5.73 20.46 -8.25
C TYR A 337 6.58 20.32 -6.99
N GLU A 338 7.86 19.98 -7.12
CA GLU A 338 8.81 19.80 -6.01
C GLU A 338 8.33 18.81 -4.92
N VAL A 339 7.56 17.80 -5.35
CA VAL A 339 6.99 16.79 -4.47
C VAL A 339 8.02 15.70 -4.15
N ASN A 340 8.29 15.51 -2.87
CA ASN A 340 9.14 14.41 -2.40
C ASN A 340 8.41 13.07 -2.49
N TYR A 341 9.00 12.08 -3.17
CA TYR A 341 8.45 10.72 -3.20
C TYR A 341 9.46 9.70 -2.65
N TRP A 342 9.13 9.14 -1.48
CA TRP A 342 9.98 8.23 -0.74
C TRP A 342 9.31 6.86 -0.57
N ARG A 343 9.89 5.84 -1.19
CA ARG A 343 9.43 4.45 -1.06
C ARG A 343 10.31 3.70 -0.07
N PHE A 344 9.75 3.30 1.07
CA PHE A 344 10.43 2.48 2.06
C PHE A 344 10.24 1.01 1.74
N VAL A 345 11.35 0.28 1.63
CA VAL A 345 11.36 -1.17 1.40
C VAL A 345 12.23 -1.84 2.45
N TYR A 346 11.65 -2.77 3.19
CA TYR A 346 12.35 -3.52 4.23
C TYR A 346 12.72 -4.94 3.78
N SER A 347 14.00 -5.28 3.87
CA SER A 347 14.54 -6.63 3.81
C SER A 347 13.97 -7.44 2.62
N ASN A 348 13.37 -8.59 2.90
CA ASN A 348 12.77 -9.49 1.93
C ASN A 348 11.25 -9.33 1.78
N ASP A 349 10.67 -8.18 2.15
CA ASP A 349 9.24 -7.90 1.99
C ASP A 349 8.73 -8.34 0.61
N ILE A 350 7.75 -9.25 0.60
CA ILE A 350 7.24 -9.84 -0.64
C ILE A 350 6.52 -8.81 -1.55
N VAL A 351 5.85 -7.80 -0.97
CA VAL A 351 4.89 -6.97 -1.72
C VAL A 351 5.53 -5.98 -2.70
N PRO A 352 6.61 -5.25 -2.37
CA PRO A 352 7.33 -4.43 -3.35
C PRO A 352 7.78 -5.21 -4.59
N ARG A 353 7.94 -6.52 -4.47
CA ARG A 353 8.41 -7.38 -5.56
C ARG A 353 7.28 -7.85 -6.48
N LEU A 354 6.06 -7.35 -6.27
CA LEU A 354 4.86 -7.61 -7.05
C LEU A 354 4.29 -6.31 -7.65
N PRO A 355 3.61 -6.38 -8.81
CA PRO A 355 3.66 -7.45 -9.79
C PRO A 355 5.07 -7.73 -10.34
N TYR A 356 5.27 -8.86 -11.01
CA TYR A 356 6.60 -9.31 -11.47
C TYR A 356 7.22 -8.34 -12.48
N ASP A 357 8.51 -8.04 -12.33
CA ASP A 357 9.29 -7.22 -13.28
C ASP A 357 10.04 -8.13 -14.28
N ASP A 358 9.74 -8.01 -15.58
CA ASP A 358 10.47 -8.66 -16.66
C ASP A 358 10.86 -7.66 -17.77
N LYS A 359 11.86 -8.04 -18.57
CA LYS A 359 12.42 -7.27 -19.69
C LYS A 359 11.39 -6.89 -20.77
N THR A 360 10.22 -7.53 -20.81
CA THR A 360 9.16 -7.30 -21.81
C THR A 360 8.10 -6.30 -21.36
N GLN A 361 8.52 -5.17 -20.76
CA GLN A 361 7.65 -4.04 -20.38
C GLN A 361 6.52 -4.40 -19.40
N MET A 362 6.87 -5.03 -18.28
CA MET A 362 5.96 -5.19 -17.14
C MET A 362 6.12 -4.04 -16.13
N PHE A 363 5.31 -4.07 -15.07
CA PHE A 363 5.32 -3.08 -14.00
C PHE A 363 6.72 -2.83 -13.43
N LYS A 364 7.04 -1.57 -13.14
CA LYS A 364 8.31 -1.11 -12.58
C LYS A 364 8.08 -0.12 -11.45
N HIS A 365 9.07 -0.03 -10.56
CA HIS A 365 9.13 1.08 -9.61
C HIS A 365 9.73 2.33 -10.26
N PHE A 366 9.45 3.47 -9.65
CA PHE A 366 10.04 4.76 -9.95
C PHE A 366 10.22 5.55 -8.65
N GLY A 367 10.89 6.70 -8.71
CA GLY A 367 11.26 7.47 -7.52
C GLY A 367 12.39 6.83 -6.69
N HIS A 368 12.66 7.39 -5.52
CA HIS A 368 13.74 6.94 -4.66
C HIS A 368 13.30 5.72 -3.82
N CYS A 369 14.00 4.60 -3.95
CA CYS A 369 13.85 3.44 -3.07
C CYS A 369 14.78 3.58 -1.86
N LEU A 370 14.20 3.76 -0.68
CA LEU A 370 14.89 3.71 0.60
C LEU A 370 14.85 2.25 1.09
N TYR A 371 15.89 1.49 0.73
CA TYR A 371 16.01 0.08 1.08
C TYR A 371 16.72 -0.09 2.43
N PHE A 372 16.12 -0.86 3.33
CA PHE A 372 16.70 -1.22 4.63
C PHE A 372 16.90 -2.72 4.72
N ASN A 373 18.07 -3.17 5.14
CA ASN A 373 18.32 -4.60 5.35
C ASN A 373 17.73 -5.10 6.68
N SER A 374 17.90 -6.39 6.99
CA SER A 374 17.41 -7.04 8.23
C SER A 374 18.08 -6.54 9.52
N CYS A 375 19.03 -5.62 9.43
CA CYS A 375 19.63 -4.90 10.55
C CYS A 375 19.25 -3.41 10.56
N TYR A 376 18.22 -3.01 9.81
CA TYR A 376 17.75 -1.63 9.64
C TYR A 376 18.81 -0.65 9.11
N LYS A 377 19.83 -1.13 8.40
CA LYS A 377 20.80 -0.27 7.71
C LYS A 377 20.25 0.11 6.33
N GLY A 378 20.10 1.41 6.10
CA GLY A 378 19.46 2.00 4.94
C GLY A 378 20.42 2.37 3.82
N LYS A 379 19.97 2.23 2.57
CA LYS A 379 20.63 2.71 1.35
C LYS A 379 19.58 3.27 0.39
N VAL A 380 19.96 4.30 -0.38
CA VAL A 380 19.15 4.78 -1.52
C VAL A 380 19.50 3.94 -2.74
N LEU A 381 18.51 3.29 -3.33
CA LEU A 381 18.64 2.47 -4.53
C LEU A 381 17.61 2.92 -5.58
N LEU A 382 17.84 2.54 -6.83
CA LEU A 382 16.83 2.66 -7.89
C LEU A 382 15.77 1.55 -7.77
N GLU A 383 16.20 0.34 -7.39
CA GLU A 383 15.36 -0.84 -7.25
C GLU A 383 15.87 -1.68 -6.07
N GLU A 384 14.98 -2.33 -5.33
CA GLU A 384 15.36 -3.21 -4.23
C GLU A 384 16.14 -4.46 -4.69
N PRO A 385 17.04 -5.01 -3.84
CA PRO A 385 17.66 -6.31 -4.09
C PRO A 385 16.60 -7.40 -4.21
N ASN A 386 16.87 -8.40 -5.05
CA ASN A 386 15.90 -9.46 -5.35
C ASN A 386 14.55 -8.90 -5.84
N LYS A 387 14.57 -8.09 -6.91
CA LYS A 387 13.38 -7.43 -7.47
C LYS A 387 12.19 -8.35 -7.74
N ASN A 388 12.43 -9.64 -7.94
CA ASN A 388 11.42 -10.67 -8.15
C ASN A 388 11.54 -11.74 -7.06
N TYR A 389 10.53 -11.83 -6.19
CA TYR A 389 10.58 -12.65 -4.98
C TYR A 389 10.96 -14.13 -5.22
N PHE A 390 10.49 -14.72 -6.32
CA PHE A 390 10.66 -16.14 -6.66
C PHE A 390 12.01 -16.49 -7.31
N ASN A 391 13.00 -15.59 -7.29
CA ASN A 391 14.34 -15.90 -7.79
C ASN A 391 15.03 -16.99 -6.95
N LEU A 392 15.47 -18.06 -7.60
CA LEU A 392 16.12 -19.21 -6.97
C LEU A 392 17.43 -18.86 -6.26
N LEU A 393 18.20 -17.89 -6.78
CA LEU A 393 19.46 -17.45 -6.17
C LEU A 393 19.27 -16.83 -4.78
N TRP A 394 18.07 -16.35 -4.49
CA TRP A 394 17.74 -15.68 -3.22
C TRP A 394 17.04 -16.59 -2.22
N VAL A 395 16.81 -17.87 -2.53
CA VAL A 395 16.15 -18.82 -1.61
C VAL A 395 16.93 -18.90 -0.29
N VAL A 396 18.21 -19.29 -0.32
CA VAL A 396 19.01 -19.43 0.90
C VAL A 396 19.15 -18.11 1.68
N PRO A 397 19.52 -16.96 1.06
CA PRO A 397 19.56 -15.68 1.76
C PRO A 397 18.24 -15.28 2.43
N LYS A 398 17.09 -15.57 1.80
CA LYS A 398 15.78 -15.28 2.38
C LYS A 398 15.53 -16.04 3.68
N TYR A 399 15.85 -17.33 3.72
CA TYR A 399 15.70 -18.15 4.93
C TYR A 399 16.69 -17.75 6.03
N ILE A 400 17.93 -17.41 5.68
CA ILE A 400 18.90 -16.86 6.65
C ILE A 400 18.34 -15.59 7.31
N ASN A 401 17.79 -14.67 6.52
CA ASN A 401 17.15 -13.47 7.05
C ASN A 401 15.93 -13.78 7.91
N ALA A 402 15.08 -14.74 7.53
CA ALA A 402 13.92 -15.12 8.32
C ALA A 402 14.31 -15.70 9.70
N VAL A 403 15.34 -16.57 9.75
CA VAL A 403 15.90 -17.09 11.00
C VAL A 403 16.49 -15.96 11.84
N TRP A 404 17.27 -15.06 11.22
CA TRP A 404 17.83 -13.91 11.91
C TRP A 404 16.76 -12.98 12.48
N GLU A 405 15.72 -12.66 11.73
CA GLU A 405 14.62 -11.81 12.19
C GLU A 405 13.88 -12.44 13.37
N LEU A 406 13.68 -13.77 13.36
CA LEU A 406 13.12 -14.49 14.50
C LEU A 406 14.03 -14.38 15.73
N ILE A 407 15.34 -14.61 15.60
CA ILE A 407 16.30 -14.44 16.71
C ILE A 407 16.28 -12.98 17.21
N ARG A 408 16.29 -12.02 16.29
CA ARG A 408 16.31 -10.59 16.58
C ARG A 408 15.11 -10.16 17.43
N SER A 409 13.94 -10.76 17.22
CA SER A 409 12.72 -10.47 18.00
C SER A 409 12.83 -10.72 19.51
N PHE A 410 13.82 -11.51 19.94
CA PHE A 410 14.12 -11.76 21.35
C PHE A 410 15.19 -10.82 21.91
N ILE A 411 16.14 -10.37 21.08
CA ILE A 411 17.31 -9.60 21.54
C ILE A 411 17.14 -8.08 21.40
N ILE A 412 16.34 -7.62 20.42
CA ILE A 412 16.19 -6.18 20.12
C ILE A 412 15.79 -5.30 21.33
N PRO A 413 15.00 -5.77 22.32
CA PRO A 413 14.65 -4.92 23.46
C PRO A 413 15.84 -4.63 24.38
N TYR A 414 16.84 -5.50 24.36
CA TYR A 414 18.07 -5.34 25.14
C TYR A 414 19.11 -4.48 24.43
N THR A 415 19.02 -4.37 23.10
CA THR A 415 19.96 -3.55 22.31
C THR A 415 19.43 -2.15 22.04
N GLU A 416 18.15 -1.99 21.70
CA GLU A 416 17.53 -0.72 21.30
C GLU A 416 16.61 -0.12 22.37
N GLY A 417 16.26 -0.90 23.40
CA GLY A 417 15.41 -0.49 24.52
C GLY A 417 14.04 -1.17 24.55
N PRO A 418 13.33 -1.06 25.69
CA PRO A 418 12.10 -1.82 25.96
C PRO A 418 10.97 -1.53 24.96
N ASP A 419 10.94 -0.34 24.36
CA ASP A 419 9.93 0.07 23.37
C ASP A 419 9.98 -0.77 22.09
N TYR A 420 11.09 -1.46 21.81
CA TYR A 420 11.25 -2.33 20.64
C TYR A 420 10.81 -3.77 20.88
N ARG A 421 10.19 -4.06 22.03
CA ARG A 421 9.72 -5.39 22.39
C ARG A 421 8.61 -5.86 21.47
N GLU A 422 8.92 -6.89 20.71
CA GLU A 422 7.93 -7.61 19.91
C GLU A 422 6.98 -8.42 20.80
N SER A 423 5.70 -8.38 20.45
CA SER A 423 4.66 -9.15 21.12
C SER A 423 4.85 -10.65 20.86
N LEU A 424 4.30 -11.50 21.73
CA LEU A 424 4.28 -12.95 21.48
C LEU A 424 3.61 -13.27 20.14
N PHE A 425 2.54 -12.56 19.81
CA PHE A 425 1.86 -12.69 18.52
C PHE A 425 2.81 -12.42 17.36
N MET A 426 3.59 -11.33 17.41
CA MET A 426 4.51 -11.01 16.32
C MET A 426 5.66 -12.02 16.20
N ARG A 427 6.12 -12.60 17.31
CA ARG A 427 7.06 -13.73 17.28
C ARG A 427 6.48 -14.96 16.60
N LEU A 428 5.21 -15.29 16.84
CA LEU A 428 4.51 -16.37 16.14
C LEU A 428 4.42 -16.08 14.63
N VAL A 429 4.13 -14.83 14.25
CA VAL A 429 4.16 -14.40 12.84
C VAL A 429 5.57 -14.59 12.26
N ARG A 430 6.65 -14.31 13.00
CA ARG A 430 8.02 -14.60 12.54
C ARG A 430 8.31 -16.08 12.34
N VAL A 431 7.69 -16.99 13.11
CA VAL A 431 7.78 -18.45 12.87
C VAL A 431 7.13 -18.82 11.52
N ILE A 432 6.02 -18.18 11.15
CA ILE A 432 5.42 -18.33 9.80
C ILE A 432 6.42 -17.89 8.72
N GLY A 433 7.26 -16.89 9.01
CA GLY A 433 8.36 -16.47 8.14
C GLY A 433 9.39 -17.55 7.83
N LEU A 434 9.49 -18.60 8.66
CA LEU A 434 10.32 -19.77 8.37
C LEU A 434 9.69 -20.70 7.32
N VAL A 435 8.41 -20.52 7.00
CA VAL A 435 7.72 -21.22 5.89
C VAL A 435 7.68 -20.31 4.67
N ILE A 436 7.30 -19.05 4.85
CA ILE A 436 7.20 -18.03 3.79
C ILE A 436 8.08 -16.82 4.16
N PRO A 437 9.39 -16.86 3.84
CA PRO A 437 10.31 -15.78 4.15
C PRO A 437 9.84 -14.44 3.59
N GLY A 438 9.99 -13.35 4.35
CA GLY A 438 9.60 -12.01 3.90
C GLY A 438 8.14 -11.65 4.10
N LEU A 439 7.25 -12.62 4.40
CA LEU A 439 5.87 -12.29 4.79
C LEU A 439 5.82 -11.49 6.11
N PRO A 440 6.56 -11.84 7.18
CA PRO A 440 6.57 -11.03 8.40
C PRO A 440 7.24 -9.66 8.20
N ALA A 441 8.20 -9.58 7.28
CA ALA A 441 8.90 -8.34 6.92
C ALA A 441 7.97 -7.32 6.26
N HIS A 442 6.82 -7.76 5.72
CA HIS A 442 5.77 -6.87 5.23
C HIS A 442 4.93 -6.26 6.36
N GLY A 443 5.09 -6.67 7.62
CA GLY A 443 4.32 -6.10 8.73
C GLY A 443 4.76 -4.67 9.08
N PRO A 444 3.85 -3.81 9.58
CA PRO A 444 4.19 -2.44 9.96
C PRO A 444 5.22 -2.36 11.10
N GLN A 445 5.36 -3.41 11.92
CA GLN A 445 6.38 -3.50 12.98
C GLN A 445 7.78 -3.16 12.48
N ASP A 446 8.18 -3.78 11.36
CA ASP A 446 9.52 -3.61 10.80
C ASP A 446 9.67 -2.25 10.11
N TYR A 447 8.60 -1.75 9.48
CA TYR A 447 8.59 -0.39 8.94
C TYR A 447 8.70 0.67 10.04
N ASP A 448 8.11 0.46 11.23
CA ASP A 448 8.20 1.43 12.36
C ASP A 448 9.60 1.42 12.96
N ASN A 449 10.23 0.25 12.98
CA ASN A 449 11.65 0.19 13.30
C ASN A 449 12.51 0.87 12.23
N VAL A 450 12.16 0.77 10.95
CA VAL A 450 12.86 1.48 9.86
C VAL A 450 12.76 3.00 10.03
N THR A 451 11.60 3.56 10.33
CA THR A 451 11.45 5.02 10.50
C THR A 451 12.17 5.52 11.75
N ARG A 452 12.15 4.76 12.85
CA ARG A 452 12.82 5.11 14.10
C ARG A 452 14.33 4.89 14.07
N LEU A 453 14.76 3.64 13.87
CA LEU A 453 16.16 3.21 13.96
C LEU A 453 16.94 3.42 12.65
N GLY A 454 16.24 3.38 11.52
CA GLY A 454 16.88 3.36 10.21
C GLY A 454 17.81 4.53 9.99
N SER A 455 19.05 4.25 9.59
CA SER A 455 20.02 5.25 9.17
C SER A 455 20.38 5.01 7.71
N ILE A 456 20.24 6.04 6.88
CA ILE A 456 20.60 5.97 5.47
C ILE A 456 22.07 6.40 5.37
N THR A 457 22.90 5.49 4.87
CA THR A 457 24.25 5.87 4.43
C THR A 457 24.11 6.40 3.00
N LEU A 458 24.21 7.72 2.82
CA LEU A 458 24.21 8.33 1.49
C LEU A 458 25.51 7.96 0.76
N PRO A 459 25.46 7.49 -0.49
CA PRO A 459 26.64 7.51 -1.37
C PRO A 459 27.10 8.97 -1.55
N LEU A 460 28.42 9.20 -1.57
CA LEU A 460 29.05 10.53 -1.70
C LEU A 460 28.45 11.40 -2.82
N GLN A 461 27.98 10.79 -3.91
CA GLN A 461 27.41 11.49 -5.08
C GLN A 461 26.01 12.08 -4.89
N LEU A 462 25.27 11.70 -3.83
CA LEU A 462 23.93 12.26 -3.54
C LEU A 462 23.95 13.32 -2.43
N GLN A 463 25.11 13.55 -1.79
CA GLN A 463 25.26 14.63 -0.82
C GLN A 463 25.21 16.01 -1.50
N ASP A 464 25.72 16.12 -2.73
CA ASP A 464 25.71 17.39 -3.48
C ASP A 464 24.30 17.80 -3.93
N SER A 465 23.43 16.86 -4.31
CA SER A 465 22.03 17.13 -4.65
C SER A 465 21.16 17.45 -3.43
N ALA A 466 21.55 17.01 -2.24
CA ALA A 466 20.83 17.31 -1.00
C ALA A 466 21.23 18.68 -0.41
N GLN A 467 22.41 19.21 -0.78
CA GLN A 467 22.84 20.56 -0.41
C GLN A 467 22.27 21.64 -1.34
N LEU A 468 21.99 21.33 -2.61
CA LEU A 468 21.46 22.29 -3.59
C LEU A 468 19.98 22.70 -3.39
N ASN A 469 19.25 22.06 -2.47
CA ASN A 469 17.87 22.43 -2.12
C ASN A 469 17.77 23.15 -0.75
N HIS A 470 18.89 23.60 -0.19
CA HIS A 470 18.95 24.21 1.14
C HIS A 470 19.75 25.52 1.20
N ASP A 471 19.80 26.26 0.11
CA ASP A 471 20.14 27.69 0.11
C ASP A 471 18.95 28.55 -0.32
#